data_AF-A0A0C2J574-F1
#
_entry.id   AF-A0A0C2J574-F1
#
_cell.length_a   1.000
_cell.length_b   1.000
_cell.length_c   1.000
_cell.angle_alpha   90.00
_cell.angle_beta   90.00
_cell.angle_gamma   90.00
#
_symmetry.space_group_name_H-M   'P 1'
#
loop_
_entity.id
_entity.type
_entity.pdbx_description
1 polymer ?
#
loop_
_entity_poly.entity_id
_entity_poly.type
_entity_poly.pdbx_seq_one_letter_code
_entity_poly.pdbx_strand_id
1 'polypeptide(L)'
;MVKTKYFLLVDDDNFFTEETNIEKLVAILESTDAHFVGGDHTVGYKYCGYFGKLTCLRNQENGKITLIHENGLYFEKIREFDYCYRADIMKNFFVARKDEVLKLGGWSNELLVLEHEDFFIRMLQQDAKSIFCTDIKIGHNQVYDGVRTQRAHMEEAYSKMWMNMNHVNHYDYRPTN
;
A
#
# COMPACT_ATOMS: atom_id res chain seq x y z
N MET A 1 -16.31 13.53 -7.37
CA MET A 1 -16.11 13.05 -5.99
C MET A 1 -16.91 11.76 -5.79
N VAL A 2 -16.32 10.76 -5.11
CA VAL A 2 -16.96 9.45 -4.87
C VAL A 2 -18.17 9.61 -3.94
N LYS A 3 -19.32 9.04 -4.32
CA LYS A 3 -20.59 9.15 -3.57
C LYS A 3 -20.94 7.92 -2.73
N THR A 4 -20.27 6.80 -2.98
CA THR A 4 -20.52 5.50 -2.33
C THR A 4 -19.88 5.41 -0.94
N LYS A 5 -20.32 4.42 -0.15
CA LYS A 5 -19.76 4.11 1.18
C LYS A 5 -18.29 3.68 1.09
N TYR A 6 -17.97 2.90 0.05
CA TYR A 6 -16.62 2.43 -0.24
C TYR A 6 -16.07 3.10 -1.50
N PHE A 7 -14.76 3.11 -1.63
CA PHE A 7 -14.08 3.28 -2.90
C PHE A 7 -13.16 2.09 -3.15
N LEU A 8 -12.91 1.83 -4.43
CA LEU A 8 -11.84 0.95 -4.90
C LEU A 8 -10.77 1.86 -5.50
N LEU A 9 -9.53 1.74 -5.06
CA LEU A 9 -8.38 2.36 -5.71
C LEU A 9 -7.75 1.37 -6.67
N VAL A 10 -7.52 1.80 -7.91
CA VAL A 10 -6.85 1.05 -8.98
C VAL A 10 -6.02 2.04 -9.81
N ASP A 11 -4.87 1.60 -10.32
CA ASP A 11 -4.09 2.37 -11.29
C ASP A 11 -4.70 2.28 -12.70
N ASP A 12 -4.37 3.23 -13.57
CA ASP A 12 -4.94 3.34 -14.92
C ASP A 12 -4.42 2.27 -15.91
N ASP A 13 -3.33 1.61 -15.56
CA ASP A 13 -2.77 0.47 -16.30
C ASP A 13 -3.12 -0.89 -15.66
N ASN A 14 -4.08 -0.91 -14.74
CA ASN A 14 -4.64 -2.14 -14.17
C ASN A 14 -5.84 -2.64 -14.99
N PHE A 15 -6.06 -3.96 -14.98
CA PHE A 15 -7.22 -4.60 -15.62
C PHE A 15 -7.74 -5.78 -14.80
N PHE A 16 -9.06 -5.95 -14.78
CA PHE A 16 -9.71 -7.04 -14.06
C PHE A 16 -9.49 -8.39 -14.75
N THR A 17 -9.31 -9.43 -13.96
CA THR A 17 -9.14 -10.81 -14.40
C THR A 17 -10.15 -11.72 -13.69
N GLU A 18 -10.15 -13.02 -14.02
CA GLU A 18 -10.96 -14.02 -13.31
C GLU A 18 -10.55 -14.18 -11.84
N GLU A 19 -9.34 -13.76 -11.47
CA GLU A 19 -8.85 -13.75 -10.09
C GLU A 19 -9.21 -12.45 -9.33
N THR A 20 -9.80 -11.46 -10.01
CA THR A 20 -10.29 -10.26 -9.33
C THR A 20 -11.63 -10.54 -8.68
N ASN A 21 -11.75 -10.27 -7.37
CA ASN A 21 -12.98 -10.45 -6.60
C ASN A 21 -13.19 -9.29 -5.63
N ILE A 22 -13.84 -8.23 -6.10
CA ILE A 22 -14.08 -7.01 -5.32
C ILE A 22 -15.09 -7.27 -4.20
N GLU A 23 -16.07 -8.14 -4.45
CA GLU A 23 -17.09 -8.55 -3.49
C GLU A 23 -16.47 -9.22 -2.27
N LYS A 24 -15.47 -10.11 -2.46
CA LYS A 24 -14.70 -10.72 -1.37
C LYS A 24 -13.92 -9.67 -0.58
N LEU A 25 -13.28 -8.70 -1.24
CA LEU A 25 -12.60 -7.60 -0.55
C LEU A 25 -13.56 -6.79 0.35
N VAL A 26 -14.73 -6.44 -0.17
CA VAL A 26 -15.76 -5.72 0.59
C VAL A 26 -16.33 -6.57 1.73
N ALA A 27 -16.54 -7.86 1.52
CA ALA A 27 -17.00 -8.77 2.57
C ALA A 27 -16.01 -8.82 3.74
N ILE A 28 -14.71 -8.93 3.47
CA ILE A 28 -13.65 -8.89 4.48
C ILE A 28 -13.64 -7.54 5.20
N LEU A 29 -13.78 -6.44 4.48
CA LEU A 29 -13.81 -5.08 5.06
C LEU A 29 -15.01 -4.89 6.01
N GLU A 30 -16.15 -5.54 5.74
CA GLU A 30 -17.34 -5.49 6.60
C GLU A 30 -17.26 -6.43 7.80
N SER A 31 -16.56 -7.56 7.69
CA SER A 31 -16.52 -8.59 8.73
C SER A 31 -15.28 -8.53 9.63
N THR A 32 -14.37 -7.60 9.38
CA THR A 32 -13.12 -7.42 10.15
C THR A 32 -12.98 -5.97 10.62
N ASP A 33 -11.98 -5.70 11.44
CA ASP A 33 -11.54 -4.35 11.85
C ASP A 33 -10.53 -3.73 10.87
N ALA A 34 -10.44 -4.24 9.64
CA ALA A 34 -9.63 -3.63 8.60
C ALA A 34 -10.23 -2.31 8.12
N HIS A 35 -9.35 -1.35 7.84
CA HIS A 35 -9.65 -0.09 7.18
C HIS A 35 -9.41 -0.20 5.66
N PHE A 36 -8.47 -1.07 5.28
CA PHE A 36 -8.05 -1.34 3.91
C PHE A 36 -8.03 -2.83 3.66
N VAL A 37 -8.62 -3.28 2.55
CA VAL A 37 -8.50 -4.66 2.09
C VAL A 37 -8.10 -4.66 0.62
N GLY A 38 -6.96 -5.24 0.30
CA GLY A 38 -6.44 -5.26 -1.07
C GLY A 38 -5.93 -6.61 -1.51
N GLY A 39 -5.44 -6.64 -2.74
CA GLY A 39 -4.99 -7.84 -3.40
C GLY A 39 -3.71 -7.63 -4.20
N ASP A 40 -3.32 -8.70 -4.88
CA ASP A 40 -2.04 -8.79 -5.56
C ASP A 40 -2.06 -8.26 -6.99
N HIS A 41 -0.86 -8.07 -7.55
CA HIS A 41 -0.68 -7.66 -8.94
C HIS A 41 -0.02 -8.77 -9.76
N THR A 42 -0.59 -9.03 -10.92
CA THR A 42 -0.01 -9.92 -11.94
C THR A 42 0.46 -9.09 -13.13
N VAL A 43 1.77 -9.10 -13.39
CA VAL A 43 2.41 -8.32 -14.46
C VAL A 43 2.76 -9.24 -15.62
N GLY A 44 1.93 -9.25 -16.65
CA GLY A 44 2.03 -10.22 -17.74
C GLY A 44 1.93 -11.66 -17.20
N TYR A 45 3.01 -12.45 -17.36
CA TYR A 45 3.11 -13.81 -16.81
C TYR A 45 3.89 -13.88 -15.47
N LYS A 46 4.28 -12.74 -14.91
CA LYS A 46 5.07 -12.65 -13.67
C LYS A 46 4.20 -12.14 -12.53
N TYR A 47 4.45 -12.69 -11.35
CA TYR A 47 3.84 -12.23 -10.12
C TYR A 47 4.59 -11.00 -9.58
N CYS A 48 3.86 -9.98 -9.13
CA CYS A 48 4.41 -8.76 -8.54
C CYS A 48 3.78 -8.52 -7.16
N GLY A 49 4.22 -9.30 -6.18
CA GLY A 49 3.86 -9.11 -4.78
C GLY A 49 4.49 -7.82 -4.24
N TYR A 50 3.67 -6.79 -4.10
CA TYR A 50 4.04 -5.58 -3.35
C TYR A 50 3.04 -5.39 -2.22
N PHE A 51 3.40 -6.02 -1.10
CA PHE A 51 2.84 -5.82 0.21
C PHE A 51 3.97 -6.03 1.21
N GLY A 52 3.83 -5.58 2.45
CA GLY A 52 4.90 -5.84 3.40
C GLY A 52 4.63 -5.35 4.81
N LYS A 53 5.64 -5.54 5.64
CA LYS A 53 5.69 -5.06 7.02
C LYS A 53 6.59 -3.83 7.10
N LEU A 54 6.18 -2.85 7.89
CA LEU A 54 6.95 -1.65 8.21
C LEU A 54 7.44 -1.72 9.66
N THR A 55 8.75 -1.56 9.86
CA THR A 55 9.36 -1.50 11.20
C THR A 55 10.10 -0.19 11.39
N CYS A 56 9.71 0.58 12.40
CA CYS A 56 10.38 1.81 12.79
C CYS A 56 11.42 1.54 13.89
N LEU A 57 12.69 1.78 13.60
CA LEU A 57 13.79 1.66 14.56
C LEU A 57 14.33 3.04 14.92
N ARG A 58 14.35 3.36 16.22
CA ARG A 58 14.99 4.58 16.74
C ARG A 58 16.35 4.24 17.32
N ASN A 59 17.40 4.86 16.78
CA ASN A 59 18.73 4.80 17.37
C ASN A 59 18.73 5.56 18.72
N GLN A 60 19.18 4.90 19.79
CA GLN A 60 19.12 5.43 21.15
C GLN A 60 20.15 6.54 21.42
N GLU A 61 21.26 6.60 20.68
CA GLU A 61 22.34 7.57 20.90
C GLU A 61 22.09 8.90 20.21
N ASN A 62 21.59 8.86 18.96
CA ASN A 62 21.41 10.06 18.13
C ASN A 62 19.95 10.33 17.73
N GLY A 63 19.00 9.50 18.18
CA GLY A 63 17.58 9.66 17.92
C GLY A 63 17.15 9.39 16.48
N LYS A 64 18.07 9.06 15.57
CA LYS A 64 17.77 8.85 14.15
C LYS A 64 16.82 7.68 13.95
N ILE A 65 15.90 7.84 13.00
CA ILE A 65 14.90 6.85 12.65
C ILE A 65 15.30 6.13 11.37
N THR A 66 15.35 4.80 11.44
CA THR A 66 15.39 3.93 10.28
C THR A 66 14.01 3.28 10.11
N LEU A 67 13.41 3.48 8.94
CA LEU A 67 12.19 2.78 8.56
C LEU A 67 12.58 1.61 7.64
N ILE A 68 12.30 0.40 8.11
CA ILE A 68 12.51 -0.83 7.35
C ILE A 68 11.20 -1.21 6.66
N HIS A 69 11.26 -1.47 5.36
CA HIS A 69 10.17 -2.05 4.59
C HIS A 69 10.55 -3.47 4.16
N GLU A 70 9.92 -4.47 4.79
CA GLU A 70 10.09 -5.89 4.46
C GLU A 70 9.00 -6.34 3.48
N ASN A 71 9.32 -6.35 2.18
CA ASN A 71 8.38 -6.76 1.15
C ASN A 71 8.05 -8.26 1.29
N GLY A 72 6.80 -8.63 1.03
CA GLY A 72 6.25 -9.98 1.13
C GLY A 72 6.06 -10.50 2.56
N LEU A 73 6.44 -9.72 3.58
CA LEU A 73 6.26 -10.12 4.97
C LEU A 73 4.85 -9.76 5.45
N TYR A 74 4.15 -10.75 6.00
CA TYR A 74 2.93 -10.59 6.78
C TYR A 74 3.16 -10.99 8.23
N PHE A 75 2.29 -10.53 9.14
CA PHE A 75 2.46 -10.80 10.58
C PHE A 75 1.26 -11.49 11.25
N GLU A 76 0.15 -11.69 10.54
CA GLU A 76 -1.03 -12.39 11.05
C GLU A 76 -1.84 -12.98 9.89
N LYS A 77 -2.41 -14.18 10.07
CA LYS A 77 -3.38 -14.79 9.14
C LYS A 77 -4.80 -14.44 9.56
N ILE A 78 -5.67 -14.13 8.60
CA ILE A 78 -7.09 -13.86 8.89
C ILE A 78 -7.85 -15.18 8.94
N ARG A 79 -8.34 -15.54 10.13
CA ARG A 79 -8.83 -16.90 10.42
C ARG A 79 -9.97 -17.37 9.51
N GLU A 80 -10.90 -16.48 9.18
CA GLU A 80 -12.09 -16.78 8.37
C GLU A 80 -11.86 -16.62 6.86
N PHE A 81 -10.69 -16.11 6.45
CA PHE A 81 -10.40 -15.80 5.07
C PHE A 81 -9.04 -16.37 4.66
N ASP A 82 -9.08 -17.53 4.01
CA ASP A 82 -7.90 -18.15 3.42
C ASP A 82 -7.19 -17.17 2.47
N TYR A 83 -5.86 -17.27 2.46
CA TYR A 83 -4.95 -16.45 1.66
C TYR A 83 -4.96 -14.94 1.99
N CYS A 84 -5.61 -14.54 3.07
CA CYS A 84 -5.63 -13.15 3.54
C CYS A 84 -4.82 -12.98 4.83
N TYR A 85 -4.04 -11.90 4.88
CA TYR A 85 -3.04 -11.66 5.92
C TYR A 85 -3.00 -10.19 6.34
N ARG A 86 -2.53 -9.92 7.56
CA ARG A 86 -2.16 -8.55 7.95
C ARG A 86 -0.84 -8.14 7.31
N ALA A 87 -0.86 -6.96 6.73
CA ALA A 87 0.29 -6.26 6.19
C ALA A 87 0.16 -4.77 6.55
N ASP A 88 1.26 -4.04 6.48
CA ASP A 88 1.31 -2.60 6.79
C ASP A 88 1.14 -1.74 5.53
N ILE A 89 1.60 -2.25 4.38
CA ILE A 89 1.59 -1.55 3.10
C ILE A 89 1.18 -2.49 1.97
N MET A 90 0.52 -1.96 0.94
CA MET A 90 0.19 -2.64 -0.32
C MET A 90 0.13 -1.65 -1.48
N LYS A 91 0.05 -2.12 -2.73
CA LYS A 91 -0.16 -1.27 -3.92
C LYS A 91 -1.59 -0.76 -4.05
N ASN A 92 -1.80 0.10 -5.05
CA ASN A 92 -3.06 0.71 -5.43
C ASN A 92 -4.04 -0.31 -6.03
N PHE A 93 -4.39 -1.34 -5.27
CA PHE A 93 -5.50 -2.25 -5.54
C PHE A 93 -6.14 -2.65 -4.20
N PHE A 94 -7.00 -1.79 -3.68
CA PHE A 94 -7.69 -2.04 -2.42
C PHE A 94 -9.02 -1.31 -2.33
N VAL A 95 -9.92 -1.86 -1.51
CA VAL A 95 -11.15 -1.21 -1.08
C VAL A 95 -11.00 -0.63 0.32
N ALA A 96 -11.65 0.50 0.55
CA ALA A 96 -11.68 1.14 1.87
C ALA A 96 -12.97 1.94 2.09
N ARG A 97 -13.28 2.21 3.36
CA ARG A 97 -14.40 3.08 3.75
C ARG A 97 -14.03 4.53 3.48
N LYS A 98 -14.76 5.16 2.56
CA LYS A 98 -14.47 6.54 2.10
C LYS A 98 -14.40 7.52 3.28
N ASP A 99 -15.37 7.47 4.20
CA ASP A 99 -15.44 8.42 5.31
C ASP A 99 -14.32 8.20 6.35
N GLU A 100 -13.81 6.97 6.52
CA GLU A 100 -12.68 6.72 7.41
C GLU A 100 -11.38 7.24 6.83
N VAL A 101 -11.12 6.98 5.54
CA VAL A 101 -9.93 7.51 4.87
C VAL A 101 -9.90 9.03 4.89
N LEU A 102 -11.04 9.69 4.71
CA LEU A 102 -11.14 11.15 4.83
C LEU A 102 -10.88 11.65 6.25
N LYS A 103 -11.38 10.94 7.29
CA LYS A 103 -11.11 11.28 8.69
C LYS A 103 -9.62 11.15 9.04
N LEU A 104 -8.93 10.19 8.42
CA LEU A 104 -7.50 9.97 8.59
C LEU A 104 -6.63 10.93 7.75
N GLY A 105 -7.26 11.84 6.99
CA GLY A 105 -6.60 12.91 6.23
C GLY A 105 -6.36 12.61 4.75
N GLY A 106 -6.69 11.41 4.26
CA GLY A 106 -6.53 11.05 2.85
C GLY A 106 -5.08 11.12 2.31
N TRP A 107 -4.94 11.45 1.03
CA TRP A 107 -3.63 11.61 0.37
C TRP A 107 -3.04 13.00 0.63
N SER A 108 -1.71 13.04 0.78
CA SER A 108 -0.97 14.28 0.83
C SER A 108 -0.94 14.92 -0.57
N ASN A 109 -1.20 16.22 -0.65
CA ASN A 109 -1.05 16.99 -1.88
C ASN A 109 0.42 17.41 -2.14
N GLU A 110 1.33 17.12 -1.20
CA GLU A 110 2.73 17.51 -1.29
C GLU A 110 3.55 16.53 -2.14
N LEU A 111 3.13 15.25 -2.25
CA LEU A 111 3.88 14.20 -2.92
C LEU A 111 3.25 13.82 -4.26
N LEU A 112 4.04 13.91 -5.34
CA LEU A 112 3.66 13.39 -6.66
C LEU A 112 4.15 11.95 -6.89
N VAL A 113 5.16 11.53 -6.11
CA VAL A 113 5.71 10.17 -6.06
C VAL A 113 6.00 9.82 -4.59
N LEU A 114 5.95 8.53 -4.25
CA LEU A 114 6.02 7.99 -2.88
C LEU A 114 4.82 8.34 -1.97
N GLU A 115 3.75 8.82 -2.59
CA GLU A 115 2.46 9.09 -1.97
C GLU A 115 1.82 7.83 -1.39
N HIS A 116 2.07 6.65 -1.98
CA HIS A 116 1.51 5.40 -1.48
C HIS A 116 2.22 4.93 -0.21
N GLU A 117 3.55 5.02 -0.10
CA GLU A 117 4.25 4.76 1.18
C GLU A 117 3.82 5.76 2.26
N ASP A 118 3.78 7.05 1.92
CA ASP A 118 3.33 8.11 2.83
C ASP A 118 1.93 7.85 3.38
N PHE A 119 1.01 7.50 2.48
CA PHE A 119 -0.36 7.18 2.84
C PHE A 119 -0.40 6.10 3.92
N PHE A 120 0.14 4.91 3.65
CA PHE A 120 0.08 3.81 4.61
C PHE A 120 0.80 4.13 5.93
N ILE A 121 1.94 4.82 5.91
CA ILE A 121 2.64 5.23 7.14
C ILE A 121 1.76 6.14 8.00
N ARG A 122 1.15 7.17 7.42
CA ARG A 122 0.24 8.08 8.15
C ARG A 122 -1.02 7.38 8.65
N MET A 123 -1.51 6.39 7.93
CA MET A 123 -2.65 5.58 8.37
C MET A 123 -2.24 4.71 9.57
N LEU A 124 -1.06 4.07 9.54
CA LEU A 124 -0.56 3.24 10.64
C LEU A 124 -0.28 4.05 11.92
N GLN A 125 0.19 5.30 11.78
CA GLN A 125 0.35 6.22 12.91
C GLN A 125 -0.98 6.56 13.61
N GLN A 126 -2.11 6.28 12.96
CA GLN A 126 -3.46 6.44 13.49
C GLN A 126 -4.13 5.09 13.77
N ASP A 127 -3.33 4.03 13.96
CA ASP A 127 -3.76 2.66 14.27
C ASP A 127 -4.67 2.01 13.20
N ALA A 128 -4.64 2.51 11.97
CA ALA A 128 -5.38 1.91 10.88
C ALA A 128 -4.77 0.54 10.52
N LYS A 129 -5.64 -0.39 10.12
CA LYS A 129 -5.27 -1.79 9.87
C LYS A 129 -5.55 -2.18 8.43
N SER A 130 -4.64 -2.93 7.85
CA SER A 130 -4.77 -3.40 6.47
C SER A 130 -4.81 -4.93 6.41
N ILE A 131 -5.54 -5.46 5.43
CA ILE A 131 -5.54 -6.88 5.06
C ILE A 131 -5.15 -6.99 3.59
N PHE A 132 -4.26 -7.92 3.29
CA PHE A 132 -3.81 -8.24 1.95
C PHE A 132 -4.16 -9.69 1.60
N CYS A 133 -4.80 -9.92 0.47
CA CYS A 133 -5.21 -11.25 0.01
C CYS A 133 -4.44 -11.67 -1.24
N THR A 134 -3.65 -12.75 -1.15
CA THR A 134 -2.79 -13.23 -2.26
C THR A 134 -3.57 -13.95 -3.36
N ASP A 135 -4.80 -14.39 -3.07
CA ASP A 135 -5.67 -15.08 -4.02
C ASP A 135 -6.58 -14.15 -4.82
N ILE A 136 -6.67 -12.87 -4.42
CA ILE A 136 -7.41 -11.85 -5.15
C ILE A 136 -6.38 -11.02 -5.91
N LYS A 137 -6.45 -11.01 -7.25
CA LYS A 137 -5.43 -10.37 -8.07
C LYS A 137 -6.02 -9.42 -9.09
N ILE A 138 -5.24 -8.41 -9.45
CA ILE A 138 -5.51 -7.54 -10.59
C ILE A 138 -4.37 -7.68 -11.61
N GLY A 139 -4.71 -7.63 -12.89
CA GLY A 139 -3.72 -7.55 -13.96
C GLY A 139 -3.10 -6.16 -13.99
N HIS A 140 -1.81 -6.07 -14.28
CA HIS A 140 -1.08 -4.81 -14.37
C HIS A 140 -0.23 -4.80 -15.65
N ASN A 141 -0.52 -3.87 -16.55
CA ASN A 141 0.18 -3.72 -17.81
C ASN A 141 1.16 -2.54 -17.74
N GLN A 142 2.30 -2.79 -17.09
CA GLN A 142 3.34 -1.78 -16.93
C GLN A 142 4.00 -1.44 -18.29
N VAL A 143 3.55 -0.36 -18.93
CA VAL A 143 4.14 0.18 -20.16
C VAL A 143 5.29 1.13 -19.82
N TYR A 144 6.47 0.95 -20.42
CA TYR A 144 7.55 1.93 -20.30
C TYR A 144 7.27 3.12 -21.23
N ASP A 145 6.97 4.28 -20.65
CA ASP A 145 6.67 5.51 -21.38
C ASP A 145 7.46 6.71 -20.84
N GLY A 146 7.33 7.86 -21.51
CA GLY A 146 8.01 9.09 -21.10
C GLY A 146 7.59 9.60 -19.71
N VAL A 147 6.36 9.29 -19.28
CA VAL A 147 5.84 9.66 -17.96
C VAL A 147 6.57 8.89 -16.86
N ARG A 148 6.79 7.57 -17.04
CA ARG A 148 7.59 6.77 -16.11
C ARG A 148 9.04 7.19 -16.06
N THR A 149 9.64 7.57 -17.19
CA THR A 149 10.99 8.15 -17.18
C THR A 149 11.04 9.44 -16.37
N GLN A 150 10.06 10.33 -16.57
CA GLN A 150 9.95 11.57 -15.78
C GLN A 150 9.74 11.29 -14.28
N ARG A 151 8.92 10.30 -13.93
CA ARG A 151 8.70 9.84 -12.56
C ARG A 151 10.02 9.48 -11.88
N ALA A 152 10.84 8.66 -12.53
CA ALA A 152 12.14 8.25 -12.01
C ALA A 152 13.10 9.43 -11.79
N HIS A 153 13.06 10.45 -12.67
CA HIS A 153 13.88 11.66 -12.49
C HIS A 153 13.47 12.51 -11.28
N MET A 154 12.18 12.50 -10.92
CA MET A 154 11.68 13.24 -9.76
C MET A 154 11.86 12.49 -8.44
N GLU A 155 11.96 11.16 -8.49
CA GLU A 155 11.94 10.28 -7.32
C GLU A 155 12.98 10.61 -6.26
N GLU A 156 14.20 11.01 -6.65
CA GLU A 156 15.24 11.39 -5.68
C GLU A 156 14.83 12.62 -4.84
N ALA A 157 14.26 13.64 -5.48
CA ALA A 157 13.86 14.87 -4.81
C ALA A 157 12.66 14.60 -3.86
N TYR A 158 11.68 13.84 -4.33
CA TYR A 158 10.51 13.47 -3.54
C TYR A 158 10.86 12.48 -2.43
N SER A 159 11.83 11.58 -2.61
CA SER A 159 12.32 10.71 -1.54
C SER A 159 12.91 11.51 -0.37
N LYS A 160 13.70 12.54 -0.66
CA LYS A 160 14.22 13.46 0.37
C LYS A 160 13.09 14.21 1.08
N MET A 161 12.10 14.69 0.32
CA MET A 161 10.95 15.39 0.89
C MET A 161 10.10 14.46 1.77
N TRP A 162 9.78 13.27 1.28
CA TRP A 162 9.04 12.24 2.00
C TRP A 162 9.72 11.83 3.30
N MET A 163 11.05 11.61 3.27
CA MET A 163 11.84 11.30 4.47
C MET A 163 11.74 12.42 5.52
N ASN A 164 11.84 13.68 5.09
CA ASN A 164 11.71 14.83 5.98
C ASN A 164 10.29 14.95 6.58
N MET A 165 9.25 14.77 5.75
CA MET A 165 7.85 14.82 6.19
C MET A 165 7.52 13.75 7.23
N ASN A 166 8.09 12.54 7.07
CA ASN A 166 7.85 11.40 7.96
C ASN A 166 8.89 11.28 9.09
N HIS A 167 9.80 12.25 9.24
CA HIS A 167 10.90 12.23 10.19
C HIS A 167 11.79 10.97 10.10
N VAL A 168 11.93 10.41 8.90
CA VAL A 168 12.76 9.23 8.61
C VAL A 168 14.15 9.69 8.20
N ASN A 169 15.20 9.14 8.82
CA ASN A 169 16.59 9.44 8.46
C ASN A 169 17.17 8.42 7.48
N HIS A 170 16.67 7.20 7.49
CA HIS A 170 17.08 6.14 6.58
C HIS A 170 15.89 5.25 6.22
N TYR A 171 15.72 4.98 4.93
CA TYR A 171 14.72 4.03 4.43
C TYR A 171 15.44 2.79 3.89
N ASP A 172 15.15 1.64 4.50
CA ASP A 172 15.75 0.34 4.17
C ASP A 172 14.68 -0.54 3.52
N TYR A 173 14.65 -0.54 2.19
CA TYR A 173 13.76 -1.40 1.41
C TYR A 173 14.39 -2.77 1.19
N ARG A 174 13.70 -3.81 1.67
CA ARG A 174 14.14 -5.20 1.57
C ARG A 174 13.18 -5.95 0.62
N PRO A 175 13.62 -6.32 -0.59
CA PRO A 175 12.78 -7.05 -1.53
C PRO A 175 12.52 -8.48 -1.02
N THR A 176 11.48 -9.11 -1.56
CA THR A 176 11.28 -10.56 -1.42
C THR A 176 12.41 -11.30 -2.13
N ASN A 177 12.99 -12.30 -1.48
CA ASN A 177 13.90 -13.26 -2.11
C ASN A 177 13.20 -14.12 -3.15
#